data_AF-A0A8J7I040-F1
#
_entry.id   AF-A0A8J7I040-F1
#
_cell.length_a   1.000
_cell.length_b   1.000
_cell.length_c   1.000
_cell.angle_alpha   90.00
_cell.angle_beta   90.00
_cell.angle_gamma   90.00
#
_symmetry.space_group_name_H-M   'P 1'
#
loop_
_entity.id
_entity.type
_entity.pdbx_description
1 polymer ?
#
loop_
_entity_poly.entity_id
_entity_poly.type
_entity_poly.pdbx_seq_one_letter_code
_entity_poly.pdbx_strand_id
1 'polypeptide(L)'
;MIYASTKIVRIPSLNRQKIQIPANFSGLNNLYKILDTVEKESNYSVGQWATEITPWDNLVEHGRSVFGEHWVFFHIANIASGIKSKSETCKGFSELFDRSVSLCRRARYARLRSGTASYWQKLFQQADDLIDKMFAILLITTWGSKKTLEQFASSIDNYLKNLSLEDWQRLYKSVEESVSITQQSNTRVIIFNVKLLPEILDPRTVTLLSIRSNHPKDLYSRYINDINEYDETDLYVLQHWQDVAIELLGEAQISWQSALNIISKSYMKGVVSERYAYQKFIRIVSTDSLPDDIANKIARQPEHYPGFLVAAAEAKCRNIVASKIVKVGEIARRDKWFST
;
A
#
# COMPACT_ATOMS: atom_id res chain seq x y z
N MET A 1 24.01 -20.54 -34.30
CA MET A 1 23.79 -19.16 -34.79
C MET A 1 22.47 -19.17 -35.57
N ILE A 2 21.35 -18.93 -34.88
CA ILE A 2 20.00 -18.93 -35.48
C ILE A 2 19.43 -17.54 -35.21
N TYR A 3 19.40 -16.69 -36.24
CA TYR A 3 18.76 -15.37 -36.16
C TYR A 3 17.26 -15.56 -36.37
N ALA A 4 16.48 -15.38 -35.30
CA ALA A 4 15.03 -15.28 -35.39
C ALA A 4 14.66 -13.92 -36.00
N SER A 5 14.05 -13.92 -37.18
CA SER A 5 13.51 -12.71 -37.80
C SER A 5 12.21 -12.31 -37.07
N THR A 6 12.28 -11.28 -36.23
CA THR A 6 11.10 -10.69 -35.59
C THR A 6 10.29 -9.96 -36.66
N LYS A 7 9.26 -10.62 -37.22
CA LYS A 7 8.25 -9.95 -38.04
C LYS A 7 7.48 -8.98 -37.15
N ILE A 8 7.83 -7.70 -37.22
CA ILE A 8 7.02 -6.62 -36.66
C ILE A 8 5.72 -6.59 -37.47
N VAL A 9 4.64 -7.13 -36.90
CA VAL A 9 3.29 -6.92 -37.43
C VAL A 9 2.94 -5.46 -37.14
N ARG A 10 3.15 -4.59 -38.14
CA ARG A 10 2.63 -3.23 -38.10
C ARG A 10 1.11 -3.32 -38.13
N ILE A 11 0.47 -3.03 -37.01
CA ILE A 11 -0.98 -2.80 -36.96
C ILE A 11 -1.26 -1.70 -38.00
N PRO A 12 -2.12 -1.93 -39.01
CA PRO A 12 -2.47 -0.89 -39.97
C PRO A 12 -2.96 0.32 -39.19
N SER A 13 -2.45 1.51 -39.51
CA SER A 13 -2.89 2.76 -38.92
C SER A 13 -4.42 2.79 -38.91
N LEU A 14 -5.02 2.78 -37.72
CA LEU A 14 -6.46 2.90 -37.52
C LEU A 14 -6.91 4.16 -38.24
N ASN A 15 -7.49 3.99 -39.43
CA ASN A 15 -8.02 5.11 -40.20
C ASN A 15 -9.30 5.55 -39.50
N ARG A 16 -9.17 6.50 -38.55
CA ARG A 16 -10.26 7.03 -37.71
C ARG A 16 -11.46 7.51 -38.55
N GLN A 17 -11.23 7.90 -39.81
CA GLN A 17 -12.27 8.35 -40.74
C GLN A 17 -13.14 7.21 -41.30
N LYS A 18 -12.74 5.94 -41.15
CA LYS A 18 -13.52 4.75 -41.57
C LYS A 18 -14.33 4.11 -40.44
N ILE A 19 -14.30 4.64 -39.21
CA ILE A 19 -15.18 4.18 -38.15
C ILE A 19 -16.56 4.78 -38.42
N GLN A 20 -17.33 4.12 -39.29
CA GLN A 20 -18.74 4.42 -39.51
C GLN A 20 -19.47 4.15 -38.20
N ILE A 21 -19.82 5.24 -37.50
CA ILE A 21 -20.64 5.32 -36.28
C ILE A 21 -20.12 4.38 -35.19
N PRO A 22 -19.35 4.88 -34.19
CA PRO A 22 -18.95 4.03 -33.07
C PRO A 22 -20.21 3.38 -32.50
N ALA A 23 -20.17 2.06 -32.33
CA ALA A 23 -21.31 1.30 -31.80
C ALA A 23 -21.84 2.03 -30.56
N ASN A 24 -23.16 2.29 -30.54
CA ASN A 24 -23.81 3.10 -29.52
C ASN A 24 -23.88 2.30 -28.21
N PHE A 25 -22.76 2.24 -27.49
CA PHE A 25 -22.72 1.71 -26.15
C PHE A 25 -23.21 2.81 -25.21
N SER A 26 -24.32 2.57 -24.50
CA SER A 26 -24.86 3.51 -23.53
C SER A 26 -23.81 3.98 -22.50
N GLY A 27 -22.89 3.08 -22.12
CA GLY A 27 -21.76 3.40 -21.25
C GLY A 27 -20.75 4.40 -21.85
N LEU A 28 -20.58 4.42 -23.18
CA LEU A 28 -19.68 5.34 -23.87
C LEU A 28 -20.21 6.78 -23.85
N ASN A 29 -21.53 6.96 -23.97
CA ASN A 29 -22.16 8.28 -23.83
C ASN A 29 -22.00 8.84 -22.41
N ASN A 30 -22.08 7.97 -21.40
CA ASN A 30 -21.82 8.33 -20.00
C ASN A 30 -20.35 8.72 -19.78
N LEU A 31 -19.41 8.04 -20.44
CA LEU A 31 -17.99 8.42 -20.40
C LEU A 31 -17.76 9.80 -21.03
N TYR A 32 -18.39 10.11 -22.17
CA TYR A 32 -18.25 11.44 -22.79
C TYR A 32 -18.73 12.57 -21.87
N LYS A 33 -19.87 12.41 -21.18
CA LYS A 33 -20.35 13.41 -20.21
C LYS A 33 -19.34 13.70 -19.10
N ILE A 34 -18.64 12.67 -18.63
CA ILE A 34 -17.58 12.85 -17.62
C ILE A 34 -16.34 13.48 -18.22
N LEU A 35 -15.93 13.10 -19.43
CA LEU A 35 -14.80 13.72 -20.11
C LEU A 35 -15.04 15.22 -20.36
N ASP A 36 -16.25 15.62 -20.74
CA ASP A 36 -16.62 17.03 -20.90
C ASP A 36 -16.50 17.79 -19.57
N THR A 37 -16.89 17.16 -18.46
CA THR A 37 -16.72 17.74 -17.12
C THR A 37 -15.25 17.84 -16.74
N VAL A 38 -14.45 16.80 -16.97
CA VAL A 38 -13.00 16.81 -16.72
C VAL A 38 -12.33 17.91 -17.55
N GLU A 39 -12.65 18.03 -18.84
CA GLU A 39 -12.11 19.06 -19.71
C GLU A 39 -12.47 20.45 -19.20
N LYS A 40 -13.74 20.68 -18.85
CA LYS A 40 -14.19 21.96 -18.27
C LYS A 40 -13.43 22.30 -16.98
N GLU A 41 -13.41 21.39 -16.01
CA GLU A 41 -12.78 21.61 -14.71
C GLU A 41 -11.23 21.66 -14.81
N SER A 42 -10.64 21.10 -15.88
CA SER A 42 -9.18 21.18 -16.13
C SER A 42 -8.69 22.59 -16.46
N ASN A 43 -9.60 23.51 -16.80
CA ASN A 43 -9.27 24.93 -17.01
C ASN A 43 -8.94 25.67 -15.70
N TYR A 44 -9.27 25.10 -14.53
CA TYR A 44 -8.85 25.63 -13.24
C TYR A 44 -7.35 25.41 -13.03
N SER A 45 -6.69 26.41 -12.46
CA SER A 45 -5.26 26.30 -12.13
C SER A 45 -5.01 25.27 -11.03
N VAL A 46 -3.77 24.74 -10.97
CA VAL A 46 -3.33 23.84 -9.89
C VAL A 46 -3.55 24.46 -8.50
N GLY A 47 -3.37 25.79 -8.38
CA GLY A 47 -3.64 26.52 -7.15
C GLY A 47 -5.10 26.40 -6.72
N GLN A 48 -6.04 26.56 -7.65
CA GLN A 48 -7.47 26.42 -7.38
C GLN A 48 -7.84 24.99 -7.00
N TRP A 49 -7.35 23.98 -7.74
CA TRP A 49 -7.50 22.57 -7.36
C TRP A 49 -6.95 22.27 -5.95
N ALA A 50 -5.89 22.97 -5.53
CA ALA A 50 -5.31 22.79 -4.21
C ALA A 50 -6.07 23.52 -3.09
N THR A 51 -6.89 24.54 -3.39
CA THR A 51 -7.50 25.42 -2.37
C THR A 51 -9.03 25.54 -2.43
N GLU A 52 -9.67 25.04 -3.49
CA GLU A 52 -11.13 25.13 -3.69
C GLU A 52 -11.72 23.73 -3.83
N ILE A 53 -12.85 23.46 -3.16
CA ILE A 53 -13.51 22.16 -3.26
C ILE A 53 -14.29 22.01 -4.56
N THR A 54 -14.74 23.14 -5.14
CA THR A 54 -15.65 23.21 -6.28
C THR A 54 -15.24 22.33 -7.48
N PRO A 55 -13.99 22.37 -8.00
CA PRO A 55 -13.65 21.54 -9.16
C PRO A 55 -13.72 20.03 -8.85
N TRP A 56 -13.36 19.63 -7.62
CA TRP A 56 -13.52 18.25 -7.16
C TRP A 56 -15.00 17.86 -7.00
N ASP A 57 -15.80 18.75 -6.41
CA ASP A 57 -17.21 18.57 -6.13
C ASP A 57 -18.00 18.38 -7.44
N ASN A 58 -17.76 19.25 -8.42
CA ASN A 58 -18.39 19.16 -9.75
C ASN A 58 -18.08 17.82 -10.42
N LEU A 59 -16.82 17.40 -10.42
CA LEU A 59 -16.41 16.12 -11.02
C LEU A 59 -17.07 14.93 -10.33
N VAL A 60 -17.05 14.89 -8.99
CA VAL A 60 -17.60 13.79 -8.21
C VAL A 60 -19.13 13.72 -8.33
N GLU A 61 -19.83 14.84 -8.18
CA GLU A 61 -21.30 14.85 -8.24
C GLU A 61 -21.81 14.59 -9.67
N HIS A 62 -21.12 15.09 -10.70
CA HIS A 62 -21.47 14.72 -12.07
C HIS A 62 -21.25 13.23 -12.31
N GLY A 63 -20.14 12.68 -11.83
CA GLY A 63 -19.86 11.24 -11.81
C GLY A 63 -20.98 10.42 -11.18
N ARG A 64 -21.39 10.79 -9.97
CA ARG A 64 -22.49 10.13 -9.24
C ARG A 64 -23.82 10.24 -9.99
N SER A 65 -24.10 11.38 -10.64
CA SER A 65 -25.33 11.55 -11.42
C SER A 65 -25.39 10.65 -12.67
N VAL A 66 -24.23 10.31 -13.23
CA VAL A 66 -24.12 9.54 -14.49
C VAL A 66 -23.98 8.05 -14.24
N PHE A 67 -23.18 7.67 -13.24
CA PHE A 67 -22.84 6.26 -12.95
C PHE A 67 -23.49 5.73 -11.67
N GLY A 68 -24.07 6.58 -10.82
CA GLY A 68 -24.57 6.20 -9.51
C GLY A 68 -23.47 6.16 -8.45
N GLU A 69 -23.77 5.53 -7.31
CA GLU A 69 -22.86 5.41 -6.17
C GLU A 69 -21.79 4.34 -6.44
N HIS A 70 -20.58 4.78 -6.78
CA HIS A 70 -19.42 3.92 -6.94
C HIS A 70 -18.26 4.32 -6.02
N TRP A 71 -17.50 3.34 -5.55
CA TRP A 71 -16.39 3.52 -4.60
C TRP A 71 -15.35 4.57 -5.04
N VAL A 72 -15.10 4.68 -6.36
CA VAL A 72 -14.16 5.67 -6.90
C VAL A 72 -14.51 7.12 -6.52
N PHE A 73 -15.80 7.44 -6.37
CA PHE A 73 -16.24 8.77 -5.98
C PHE A 73 -15.95 9.07 -4.51
N PHE A 74 -16.06 8.06 -3.63
CA PHE A 74 -15.67 8.16 -2.23
C PHE A 74 -14.16 8.31 -2.08
N HIS A 75 -13.39 7.60 -2.90
CA HIS A 75 -11.94 7.75 -2.99
C HIS A 75 -11.53 9.17 -3.40
N ILE A 76 -12.09 9.70 -4.50
CA ILE A 76 -11.78 11.06 -4.97
C ILE A 76 -12.24 12.10 -3.95
N ALA A 77 -13.42 11.93 -3.33
CA ALA A 77 -13.90 12.84 -2.30
C ALA A 77 -12.99 12.85 -1.05
N ASN A 78 -12.42 11.71 -0.67
CA ASN A 78 -11.42 11.63 0.40
C ASN A 78 -10.17 12.45 0.05
N ILE A 79 -9.64 12.33 -1.17
CA ILE A 79 -8.50 13.14 -1.64
C ILE A 79 -8.86 14.62 -1.68
N ALA A 80 -10.01 14.97 -2.25
CA ALA A 80 -10.52 16.33 -2.38
C ALA A 80 -10.69 17.02 -1.01
N SER A 81 -11.11 16.29 0.01
CA SER A 81 -11.17 16.80 1.39
C SER A 81 -9.83 17.41 1.84
N GLY A 82 -8.72 16.96 1.24
CA GLY A 82 -7.33 17.35 1.41
C GLY A 82 -6.95 18.79 1.05
N ILE A 83 -7.81 19.56 0.38
CA ILE A 83 -7.51 20.95 -0.02
C ILE A 83 -6.97 21.83 1.13
N LYS A 84 -6.13 22.81 0.80
CA LYS A 84 -5.50 23.76 1.72
C LYS A 84 -6.24 25.10 1.74
N SER A 85 -7.52 25.07 2.07
CA SER A 85 -8.36 26.27 2.20
C SER A 85 -8.54 26.72 3.67
N LYS A 86 -8.48 28.03 3.92
CA LYS A 86 -8.85 28.64 5.22
C LYS A 86 -10.34 29.01 5.31
N SER A 87 -10.96 29.35 4.18
CA SER A 87 -12.36 29.79 4.10
C SER A 87 -13.33 28.62 3.87
N GLU A 88 -12.91 27.59 3.12
CA GLU A 88 -13.77 26.44 2.82
C GLU A 88 -13.79 25.43 3.97
N THR A 89 -14.64 25.74 4.95
CA THR A 89 -14.83 24.95 6.17
C THR A 89 -16.04 24.02 6.11
N CYS A 90 -16.93 24.19 5.12
CA CYS A 90 -18.14 23.37 4.93
C CYS A 90 -19.00 23.24 6.20
N LYS A 91 -19.04 24.28 7.04
CA LYS A 91 -19.73 24.29 8.35
C LYS A 91 -21.27 24.20 8.28
N GLY A 92 -21.86 24.30 7.08
CA GLY A 92 -23.30 24.16 6.87
C GLY A 92 -23.82 22.72 7.04
N PHE A 93 -22.92 21.75 7.28
CA PHE A 93 -23.24 20.33 7.26
C PHE A 93 -22.64 19.68 8.50
N SER A 94 -23.43 18.90 9.24
CA SER A 94 -22.96 18.22 10.47
C SER A 94 -22.74 16.72 10.29
N GLU A 95 -23.33 16.10 9.28
CA GLU A 95 -23.43 14.65 9.15
C GLU A 95 -22.73 14.16 7.89
N LEU A 96 -21.86 13.14 8.04
CA LEU A 96 -21.11 12.57 6.92
C LEU A 96 -22.00 11.83 5.93
N PHE A 97 -23.14 11.31 6.38
CA PHE A 97 -24.03 10.45 5.58
C PHE A 97 -25.28 11.17 5.05
N ASP A 98 -25.38 12.48 5.26
CA ASP A 98 -26.47 13.29 4.71
C ASP A 98 -26.39 13.35 3.17
N ARG A 99 -27.18 12.50 2.49
CA ARG A 99 -27.17 12.39 1.02
C ARG A 99 -27.69 13.66 0.32
N SER A 100 -28.31 14.60 1.03
CA SER A 100 -28.74 15.89 0.46
C SER A 100 -27.57 16.85 0.18
N VAL A 101 -26.39 16.54 0.72
CA VAL A 101 -25.17 17.32 0.57
C VAL A 101 -24.17 16.58 -0.31
N SER A 102 -23.43 17.33 -1.12
CA SER A 102 -22.40 16.75 -1.98
C SER A 102 -21.31 16.01 -1.18
N LEU A 103 -20.77 14.96 -1.79
CA LEU A 103 -19.88 14.01 -1.14
C LEU A 103 -18.56 14.67 -0.73
N CYS A 104 -17.97 15.50 -1.60
CA CYS A 104 -16.71 16.20 -1.32
C CYS A 104 -16.83 17.17 -0.14
N ARG A 105 -17.97 17.87 -0.01
CA ARG A 105 -18.22 18.81 1.10
C ARG A 105 -18.39 18.09 2.44
N ARG A 106 -19.10 16.97 2.46
CA ARG A 106 -19.23 16.11 3.66
C ARG A 106 -17.88 15.52 4.07
N ALA A 107 -17.10 15.01 3.11
CA ALA A 107 -15.74 14.52 3.34
C ALA A 107 -14.84 15.61 3.93
N ARG A 108 -14.89 16.82 3.34
CA ARG A 108 -14.16 18.00 3.81
C ARG A 108 -14.52 18.38 5.24
N TYR A 109 -15.80 18.41 5.56
CA TYR A 109 -16.26 18.70 6.92
C TYR A 109 -15.75 17.65 7.92
N ALA A 110 -15.87 16.35 7.60
CA ALA A 110 -15.39 15.27 8.46
C ALA A 110 -13.87 15.34 8.69
N ARG A 111 -13.07 15.62 7.65
CA ARG A 111 -11.62 15.82 7.78
C ARG A 111 -11.28 16.90 8.81
N LEU A 112 -12.02 18.03 8.82
CA LEU A 112 -11.78 19.12 9.76
C LEU A 112 -12.10 18.76 11.22
N ARG A 113 -12.70 17.58 11.46
CA ARG A 113 -12.93 16.96 12.77
C ARG A 113 -11.94 15.84 13.09
N SER A 114 -10.81 15.77 12.41
CA SER A 114 -9.78 14.72 12.59
C SER A 114 -9.34 14.49 14.04
N GLY A 115 -9.37 15.52 14.89
CA GLY A 115 -9.01 15.44 16.32
C GLY A 115 -10.18 15.22 17.28
N THR A 116 -11.42 15.17 16.79
CA THR A 116 -12.62 15.08 17.62
C THR A 116 -13.09 13.63 17.69
N ALA A 117 -12.53 12.82 18.59
CA ALA A 117 -12.85 11.39 18.70
C ALA A 117 -14.36 11.11 18.86
N SER A 118 -15.07 11.91 19.65
CA SER A 118 -16.53 11.77 19.83
C SER A 118 -17.34 11.95 18.54
N TYR A 119 -16.87 12.79 17.62
CA TYR A 119 -17.48 12.96 16.30
C TYR A 119 -17.39 11.67 15.49
N TRP A 120 -16.20 11.06 15.44
CA TRP A 120 -15.99 9.78 14.76
C TRP A 120 -16.77 8.64 15.42
N GLN A 121 -16.96 8.69 16.73
CA GLN A 121 -17.69 7.64 17.46
C GLN A 121 -19.16 7.64 17.07
N LYS A 122 -19.74 8.84 17.08
CA LYS A 122 -21.10 9.07 16.64
C LYS A 122 -21.27 8.64 15.18
N LEU A 123 -20.36 9.03 14.29
CA LEU A 123 -20.41 8.64 12.88
C LEU A 123 -20.37 7.12 12.70
N PHE A 124 -19.45 6.42 13.37
CA PHE A 124 -19.32 4.98 13.19
C PHE A 124 -20.55 4.22 13.70
N GLN A 125 -21.22 4.75 14.73
CA GLN A 125 -22.49 4.21 15.24
C GLN A 125 -23.68 4.52 14.34
N GLN A 126 -23.66 5.64 13.61
CA GLN A 126 -24.72 6.05 12.67
C GLN A 126 -24.60 5.42 11.29
N ALA A 127 -23.44 4.85 10.95
CA ALA A 127 -23.24 4.21 9.66
C ALA A 127 -24.02 2.89 9.63
N ASP A 128 -25.09 2.84 8.85
CA ASP A 128 -25.94 1.66 8.74
C ASP A 128 -25.51 0.75 7.59
N ASP A 129 -25.06 1.34 6.48
CA ASP A 129 -24.67 0.61 5.28
C ASP A 129 -23.16 0.31 5.19
N LEU A 130 -22.81 -0.66 4.36
CA LEU A 130 -21.44 -1.12 4.14
C LEU A 130 -20.54 0.00 3.61
N ILE A 131 -21.03 0.78 2.63
CA ILE A 131 -20.24 1.82 1.95
C ILE A 131 -19.94 2.98 2.89
N ASP A 132 -20.87 3.37 3.74
CA ASP A 132 -20.75 4.45 4.72
C ASP A 132 -19.74 4.08 5.81
N LYS A 133 -19.75 2.84 6.28
CA LYS A 133 -18.72 2.34 7.20
C LYS A 133 -17.34 2.33 6.54
N MET A 134 -17.23 1.79 5.32
CA MET A 134 -15.96 1.82 4.57
C MET A 134 -15.47 3.26 4.34
N PHE A 135 -16.37 4.18 4.01
CA PHE A 135 -16.03 5.57 3.77
C PHE A 135 -15.60 6.29 5.05
N ALA A 136 -16.26 6.03 6.18
CA ALA A 136 -15.83 6.52 7.48
C ALA A 136 -14.43 6.01 7.84
N ILE A 137 -14.12 4.73 7.58
CA ILE A 137 -12.79 4.17 7.81
C ILE A 137 -11.76 4.79 6.86
N LEU A 138 -12.09 4.98 5.58
CA LEU A 138 -11.22 5.65 4.64
C LEU A 138 -10.83 7.05 5.14
N LEU A 139 -11.81 7.84 5.57
CA LEU A 139 -11.59 9.20 6.07
C LEU A 139 -10.82 9.24 7.40
N ILE A 140 -11.21 8.42 8.38
CA ILE A 140 -10.54 8.40 9.69
C ILE A 140 -9.11 7.89 9.58
N THR A 141 -8.84 6.88 8.74
CA THR A 141 -7.49 6.36 8.52
C THR A 141 -6.66 7.40 7.77
N THR A 142 -7.18 8.02 6.72
CA THR A 142 -6.43 9.03 5.95
C THR A 142 -6.12 10.28 6.77
N TRP A 143 -7.09 10.78 7.54
CA TRP A 143 -7.03 12.13 8.13
C TRP A 143 -7.07 12.18 9.65
N GLY A 144 -7.50 11.12 10.32
CA GLY A 144 -7.62 11.05 11.75
C GLY A 144 -6.31 11.37 12.46
N SER A 145 -6.42 12.03 13.61
CA SER A 145 -5.27 12.29 14.46
C SER A 145 -4.74 10.99 15.07
N LYS A 146 -3.49 10.99 15.54
CA LYS A 146 -2.90 9.89 16.32
C LYS A 146 -3.85 9.39 17.42
N LYS A 147 -4.30 10.31 18.28
CA LYS A 147 -5.18 10.00 19.42
C LYS A 147 -6.49 9.36 18.95
N THR A 148 -7.05 9.87 17.85
CA THR A 148 -8.27 9.33 17.27
C THR A 148 -8.06 7.90 16.79
N LEU A 149 -7.00 7.63 16.03
CA LEU A 149 -6.74 6.27 15.54
C LEU A 149 -6.43 5.28 16.66
N GLU A 150 -5.67 5.69 17.68
CA GLU A 150 -5.40 4.86 18.87
C GLU A 150 -6.69 4.49 19.61
N GLN A 151 -7.62 5.44 19.76
CA GLN A 151 -8.91 5.19 20.41
C GLN A 151 -9.87 4.35 19.56
N PHE A 152 -9.75 4.41 18.24
CA PHE A 152 -10.66 3.73 17.32
C PHE A 152 -10.14 2.38 16.81
N ALA A 153 -8.90 2.02 17.14
CA ALA A 153 -8.28 0.79 16.66
C ALA A 153 -9.18 -0.45 16.86
N SER A 154 -9.75 -0.66 18.06
CA SER A 154 -10.66 -1.79 18.32
C SER A 154 -11.95 -1.75 17.49
N SER A 155 -12.54 -0.57 17.30
CA SER A 155 -13.78 -0.41 16.54
C SER A 155 -13.56 -0.66 15.05
N ILE A 156 -12.43 -0.18 14.53
CA ILE A 156 -11.99 -0.43 13.16
C ILE A 156 -11.72 -1.93 12.99
N ASP A 157 -11.04 -2.56 13.97
CA ASP A 157 -10.68 -3.98 13.94
C ASP A 157 -11.87 -4.91 13.80
N ASN A 158 -12.87 -4.74 14.68
CA ASN A 158 -14.10 -5.51 14.67
C ASN A 158 -14.82 -5.44 13.32
N TYR A 159 -14.69 -4.33 12.60
CA TYR A 159 -15.30 -4.18 11.29
C TYR A 159 -14.45 -4.80 10.17
N LEU A 160 -13.15 -4.52 10.12
CA LEU A 160 -12.26 -4.97 9.04
C LEU A 160 -12.12 -6.49 8.99
N LYS A 161 -12.13 -7.14 10.15
CA LYS A 161 -12.10 -8.61 10.26
C LYS A 161 -13.26 -9.28 9.53
N ASN A 162 -14.42 -8.62 9.49
CA ASN A 162 -15.64 -9.15 8.88
C ASN A 162 -15.86 -8.65 7.45
N LEU A 163 -14.96 -7.82 6.92
CA LEU A 163 -15.09 -7.26 5.58
C LEU A 163 -14.75 -8.33 4.54
N SER A 164 -15.52 -8.34 3.44
CA SER A 164 -15.21 -9.21 2.30
C SER A 164 -13.81 -8.91 1.77
N LEU A 165 -13.14 -9.90 1.17
CA LEU A 165 -11.81 -9.68 0.60
C LEU A 165 -11.84 -8.57 -0.46
N GLU A 166 -12.87 -8.53 -1.31
CA GLU A 166 -13.00 -7.51 -2.35
C GLU A 166 -13.14 -6.10 -1.78
N ASP A 167 -14.01 -5.92 -0.78
CA ASP A 167 -14.24 -4.61 -0.16
C ASP A 167 -13.05 -4.16 0.68
N TRP A 168 -12.37 -5.10 1.35
CA TRP A 168 -11.10 -4.84 2.00
C TRP A 168 -10.06 -4.32 1.01
N GLN A 169 -9.86 -5.01 -0.12
CA GLN A 169 -8.88 -4.60 -1.13
C GLN A 169 -9.19 -3.22 -1.71
N ARG A 170 -10.47 -2.92 -1.95
CA ARG A 170 -10.93 -1.58 -2.38
C ARG A 170 -10.63 -0.52 -1.33
N LEU A 171 -10.84 -0.81 -0.05
CA LEU A 171 -10.56 0.11 1.04
C LEU A 171 -9.06 0.32 1.23
N TYR A 172 -8.28 -0.76 1.31
CA TYR A 172 -6.82 -0.75 1.43
C TYR A 172 -6.20 0.15 0.37
N LYS A 173 -6.51 -0.11 -0.91
CA LYS A 173 -5.98 0.65 -2.04
C LYS A 173 -6.33 2.12 -1.94
N SER A 174 -7.58 2.44 -1.60
CA SER A 174 -8.01 3.81 -1.41
C SER A 174 -7.26 4.53 -0.30
N VAL A 175 -6.99 3.85 0.83
CA VAL A 175 -6.21 4.42 1.94
C VAL A 175 -4.76 4.62 1.52
N GLU A 176 -4.11 3.59 0.96
CA GLU A 176 -2.72 3.63 0.53
C GLU A 176 -2.47 4.77 -0.47
N GLU A 177 -3.28 4.85 -1.52
CA GLU A 177 -3.18 5.90 -2.54
C GLU A 177 -3.48 7.28 -1.94
N SER A 178 -4.52 7.41 -1.12
CA SER A 178 -4.86 8.70 -0.49
C SER A 178 -3.75 9.19 0.43
N VAL A 179 -3.16 8.32 1.23
CA VAL A 179 -2.04 8.67 2.12
C VAL A 179 -0.80 9.01 1.30
N SER A 180 -0.48 8.21 0.29
CA SER A 180 0.64 8.45 -0.63
C SER A 180 0.52 9.78 -1.37
N ILE A 181 -0.69 10.23 -1.73
CA ILE A 181 -0.89 11.52 -2.42
C ILE A 181 -0.90 12.69 -1.43
N THR A 182 -1.57 12.53 -0.28
CA THR A 182 -1.91 13.68 0.59
C THR A 182 -0.92 13.91 1.74
N GLN A 183 -0.05 12.94 2.02
CA GLN A 183 0.84 12.92 3.19
C GLN A 183 2.32 12.80 2.83
N GLN A 184 2.72 13.07 1.58
CA GLN A 184 4.12 12.94 1.09
C GLN A 184 5.16 13.74 1.89
N SER A 185 4.74 14.82 2.55
CA SER A 185 5.60 15.45 3.54
C SER A 185 5.55 14.62 4.82
N ASN A 186 6.68 14.02 5.23
CA ASN A 186 6.90 13.25 6.49
C ASN A 186 6.35 13.90 7.79
N THR A 187 5.82 15.12 7.72
CA THR A 187 5.20 15.87 8.81
C THR A 187 3.82 15.36 9.24
N ARG A 188 3.18 14.46 8.48
CA ARG A 188 1.80 14.01 8.77
C ARG A 188 1.61 12.50 8.93
N VAL A 189 2.68 11.73 8.80
CA VAL A 189 2.72 10.32 9.24
C VAL A 189 2.79 10.27 10.76
N ILE A 190 2.19 9.23 11.34
CA ILE A 190 1.92 9.14 12.77
C ILE A 190 2.96 8.25 13.44
N ILE A 191 3.44 8.67 14.60
CA ILE A 191 4.19 7.81 15.50
C ILE A 191 3.21 7.27 16.54
N PHE A 192 2.74 6.04 16.35
CA PHE A 192 1.80 5.39 17.28
C PHE A 192 2.49 5.10 18.60
N ASN A 193 1.80 5.32 19.71
CA ASN A 193 2.18 4.68 20.96
C ASN A 193 1.59 3.28 20.94
N VAL A 194 2.39 2.31 20.49
CA VAL A 194 1.93 0.93 20.34
C VAL A 194 1.31 0.38 21.62
N LYS A 195 1.78 0.80 22.80
CA LYS A 195 1.25 0.39 24.12
C LYS A 195 -0.21 0.79 24.36
N LEU A 196 -0.70 1.83 23.68
CA LEU A 196 -2.10 2.29 23.78
C LEU A 196 -3.02 1.56 22.80
N LEU A 197 -2.47 0.84 21.83
CA LEU A 197 -3.28 0.01 20.93
C LEU A 197 -3.74 -1.26 21.67
N PRO A 198 -4.78 -1.95 21.18
CA PRO A 198 -5.20 -3.25 21.69
C PRO A 198 -4.07 -4.28 21.66
N GLU A 199 -4.07 -5.24 22.58
CA GLU A 199 -3.03 -6.29 22.64
C GLU A 199 -3.06 -7.16 21.39
N ILE A 200 -4.25 -7.46 20.88
CA ILE A 200 -4.48 -8.25 19.67
C ILE A 200 -5.23 -7.38 18.68
N LEU A 201 -4.78 -7.37 17.44
CA LEU A 201 -5.45 -6.74 16.30
C LEU A 201 -5.36 -7.68 15.11
N ASP A 202 -6.41 -7.70 14.29
CA ASP A 202 -6.41 -8.39 13.02
C ASP A 202 -5.32 -7.81 12.10
N PRO A 203 -4.59 -8.65 11.35
CA PRO A 203 -3.54 -8.20 10.44
C PRO A 203 -3.99 -7.14 9.44
N ARG A 204 -5.26 -7.12 8.99
CA ARG A 204 -5.79 -6.05 8.14
C ARG A 204 -5.78 -4.69 8.85
N THR A 205 -6.16 -4.66 10.11
CA THR A 205 -6.16 -3.43 10.92
C THR A 205 -4.75 -2.92 11.14
N VAL A 206 -3.82 -3.82 11.52
CA VAL A 206 -2.42 -3.45 11.72
C VAL A 206 -1.85 -2.88 10.41
N THR A 207 -2.22 -3.47 9.27
CA THR A 207 -1.80 -3.03 7.94
C THR A 207 -2.34 -1.62 7.59
N LEU A 208 -3.60 -1.30 7.89
CA LEU A 208 -4.10 0.06 7.67
C LEU A 208 -3.41 1.09 8.58
N LEU A 209 -3.14 0.72 9.83
CA LEU A 209 -2.43 1.60 10.76
C LEU A 209 -0.97 1.81 10.32
N SER A 210 -0.31 0.78 9.79
CA SER A 210 1.08 0.87 9.32
C SER A 210 1.23 1.77 8.09
N ILE A 211 0.26 1.79 7.17
CA ILE A 211 0.22 2.77 6.06
C ILE A 211 0.30 4.21 6.58
N ARG A 212 -0.30 4.49 7.75
CA ARG A 212 -0.26 5.81 8.38
C ARG A 212 0.92 6.03 9.31
N SER A 213 1.70 4.99 9.57
CA SER A 213 2.80 5.03 10.54
C SER A 213 4.09 5.55 9.91
N ASN A 214 4.82 6.38 10.66
CA ASN A 214 6.21 6.72 10.33
C ASN A 214 7.19 5.61 10.75
N HIS A 215 6.75 4.72 11.65
CA HIS A 215 7.53 3.61 12.18
C HIS A 215 6.69 2.32 12.06
N PRO A 216 6.45 1.83 10.84
CA PRO A 216 5.72 0.57 10.64
C PRO A 216 6.38 -0.61 11.35
N LYS A 217 7.69 -0.52 11.62
CA LYS A 217 8.45 -1.52 12.37
C LYS A 217 8.04 -1.70 13.83
N ASP A 218 7.54 -0.66 14.47
CA ASP A 218 7.06 -0.75 15.86
C ASP A 218 5.77 -1.57 15.90
N LEU A 219 4.91 -1.40 14.89
CA LEU A 219 3.70 -2.20 14.70
C LEU A 219 4.06 -3.64 14.33
N TYR A 220 4.98 -3.82 13.38
CA TYR A 220 5.48 -5.15 13.02
C TYR A 220 6.00 -5.91 14.24
N SER A 221 6.88 -5.29 15.03
CA SER A 221 7.48 -5.91 16.23
C SER A 221 6.43 -6.30 17.27
N ARG A 222 5.38 -5.49 17.43
CA ARG A 222 4.31 -5.75 18.39
C ARG A 222 3.40 -6.90 17.94
N TYR A 223 3.04 -6.94 16.67
CA TYR A 223 2.04 -7.87 16.13
C TYR A 223 2.65 -8.98 15.27
N ILE A 224 3.96 -9.24 15.42
CA ILE A 224 4.72 -10.16 14.56
C ILE A 224 4.17 -11.60 14.60
N ASN A 225 3.64 -12.03 15.76
CA ASN A 225 3.08 -13.36 15.90
C ASN A 225 1.76 -13.46 15.12
N ASP A 226 0.85 -12.50 15.31
CA ASP A 226 -0.42 -12.43 14.59
C ASP A 226 -0.19 -12.36 13.07
N ILE A 227 0.79 -11.57 12.63
CA ILE A 227 1.17 -11.46 11.20
C ILE A 227 1.74 -12.78 10.67
N ASN A 228 2.57 -13.49 11.44
CA ASN A 228 3.14 -14.77 11.02
C ASN A 228 2.08 -15.88 10.95
N GLU A 229 1.12 -15.88 11.88
CA GLU A 229 0.02 -16.84 11.94
C GLU A 229 -1.05 -16.57 10.87
N TYR A 230 -1.10 -15.35 10.30
CA TYR A 230 -2.08 -14.94 9.29
C TYR A 230 -2.05 -15.77 8.01
N ASP A 231 -2.89 -16.80 7.91
CA ASP A 231 -2.86 -17.76 6.80
C ASP A 231 -3.89 -17.50 5.69
N GLU A 232 -4.46 -16.30 5.65
CA GLU A 232 -5.38 -15.95 4.57
C GLU A 232 -4.65 -15.73 3.23
N THR A 233 -5.44 -15.60 2.16
CA THR A 233 -4.98 -15.36 0.77
C THR A 233 -4.89 -13.88 0.42
N ASP A 234 -4.92 -13.01 1.43
CA ASP A 234 -4.90 -11.57 1.26
C ASP A 234 -3.51 -11.06 0.85
N LEU A 235 -3.31 -10.94 -0.46
CA LEU A 235 -2.04 -10.55 -1.03
C LEU A 235 -1.59 -9.14 -0.61
N TYR A 236 -2.50 -8.22 -0.27
CA TYR A 236 -2.12 -6.87 0.14
C TYR A 236 -1.51 -6.85 1.54
N VAL A 237 -2.11 -7.58 2.49
CA VAL A 237 -1.53 -7.74 3.83
C VAL A 237 -0.17 -8.44 3.73
N LEU A 238 -0.10 -9.53 2.97
CA LEU A 238 1.12 -10.31 2.78
C LEU A 238 2.23 -9.50 2.11
N GLN A 239 1.89 -8.71 1.09
CA GLN A 239 2.83 -7.83 0.40
C GLN A 239 3.33 -6.73 1.32
N HIS A 240 2.43 -6.03 2.01
CA HIS A 240 2.80 -4.96 2.92
C HIS A 240 3.81 -5.43 3.99
N TRP A 241 3.54 -6.57 4.64
CA TRP A 241 4.43 -7.09 5.66
C TRP A 241 5.68 -7.76 5.12
N GLN A 242 5.65 -8.30 3.89
CA GLN A 242 6.87 -8.71 3.20
C GLN A 242 7.80 -7.51 2.99
N ASP A 243 7.27 -6.39 2.51
CA ASP A 243 8.07 -5.19 2.23
C ASP A 243 8.65 -4.60 3.53
N VAL A 244 7.84 -4.49 4.59
CA VAL A 244 8.33 -4.09 5.92
C VAL A 244 9.38 -5.07 6.46
N ALA A 245 9.16 -6.38 6.34
CA ALA A 245 10.11 -7.38 6.81
C ALA A 245 11.45 -7.31 6.05
N ILE A 246 11.44 -7.05 4.75
CA ILE A 246 12.65 -6.85 3.93
C ILE A 246 13.41 -5.62 4.41
N GLU A 247 12.73 -4.52 4.71
CA GLU A 247 13.34 -3.29 5.22
C GLU A 247 13.98 -3.48 6.60
N LEU A 248 13.49 -4.45 7.38
CA LEU A 248 14.00 -4.77 8.71
C LEU A 248 15.08 -5.85 8.74
N LEU A 249 15.38 -6.49 7.60
CA LEU A 249 16.48 -7.46 7.54
C LEU A 249 17.78 -6.78 7.93
N GLY A 250 18.52 -7.40 8.85
CA GLY A 250 19.78 -6.87 9.36
C GLY A 250 19.65 -5.84 10.50
N GLU A 251 18.45 -5.41 10.87
CA GLU A 251 18.27 -4.66 12.12
C GLU A 251 18.42 -5.60 13.34
N ALA A 252 19.22 -5.19 14.33
CA ALA A 252 19.51 -6.02 15.52
C ALA A 252 18.26 -6.38 16.36
N GLN A 253 17.16 -5.63 16.19
CA GLN A 253 15.93 -5.79 16.97
C GLN A 253 14.97 -6.84 16.39
N ILE A 254 15.18 -7.27 15.13
CA ILE A 254 14.29 -8.21 14.45
C ILE A 254 15.02 -9.52 14.19
N SER A 255 14.38 -10.63 14.55
CA SER A 255 14.88 -11.96 14.24
C SER A 255 14.79 -12.22 12.73
N TRP A 256 15.94 -12.55 12.12
CA TRP A 256 16.00 -13.03 10.73
C TRP A 256 15.00 -14.15 10.47
N GLN A 257 14.82 -15.05 11.43
CA GLN A 257 13.92 -16.19 11.29
C GLN A 257 12.45 -15.77 11.18
N SER A 258 12.02 -14.76 11.93
CA SER A 258 10.64 -14.25 11.89
C SER A 258 10.39 -13.44 10.61
N ALA A 259 11.34 -12.59 10.21
CA ALA A 259 11.25 -11.85 8.95
C ALA A 259 11.24 -12.78 7.73
N LEU A 260 12.08 -13.81 7.71
CA LEU A 260 12.10 -14.80 6.63
C LEU A 260 10.86 -15.68 6.59
N ASN A 261 10.18 -15.88 7.72
CA ASN A 261 8.93 -16.64 7.73
C ASN A 261 7.85 -15.90 6.94
N ILE A 262 7.64 -14.61 7.21
CA ILE A 262 6.67 -13.82 6.45
C ILE A 262 7.09 -13.65 4.99
N ILE A 263 8.38 -13.41 4.71
CA ILE A 263 8.86 -13.28 3.32
C ILE A 263 8.64 -14.57 2.53
N SER A 264 8.98 -15.72 3.12
CA SER A 264 8.77 -17.03 2.49
C SER A 264 7.29 -17.30 2.23
N LYS A 265 6.46 -17.10 3.26
CA LYS A 265 5.02 -17.31 3.19
C LYS A 265 4.36 -16.43 2.12
N SER A 266 4.66 -15.14 2.11
CA SER A 266 4.13 -14.19 1.14
C SER A 266 4.55 -14.56 -0.29
N TYR A 267 5.84 -14.86 -0.49
CA TYR A 267 6.36 -15.27 -1.80
C TYR A 267 5.70 -16.54 -2.32
N MET A 268 5.56 -17.56 -1.47
CA MET A 268 4.90 -18.83 -1.81
C MET A 268 3.41 -18.66 -2.16
N LYS A 269 2.77 -17.60 -1.65
CA LYS A 269 1.39 -17.23 -2.02
C LYS A 269 1.31 -16.36 -3.28
N GLY A 270 2.44 -16.09 -3.94
CA GLY A 270 2.49 -15.36 -5.21
C GLY A 270 2.74 -13.85 -5.07
N VAL A 271 3.11 -13.36 -3.88
CA VAL A 271 3.54 -11.97 -3.72
C VAL A 271 4.86 -11.76 -4.46
N VAL A 272 4.86 -10.78 -5.37
CA VAL A 272 6.06 -10.35 -6.08
C VAL A 272 6.70 -9.19 -5.31
N SER A 273 8.00 -9.27 -5.06
CA SER A 273 8.73 -8.20 -4.39
C SER A 273 8.78 -6.93 -5.24
N GLU A 274 8.82 -5.77 -4.58
CA GLU A 274 8.87 -4.48 -5.26
C GLU A 274 9.99 -4.36 -6.28
N ARG A 275 9.76 -3.50 -7.28
CA ARG A 275 10.80 -3.08 -8.20
C ARG A 275 11.94 -2.47 -7.39
N TYR A 276 13.16 -2.96 -7.63
CA TYR A 276 14.38 -2.57 -6.92
C TYR A 276 14.55 -3.12 -5.49
N ALA A 277 13.81 -4.15 -5.09
CA ALA A 277 13.99 -4.82 -3.80
C ALA A 277 15.44 -5.26 -3.54
N TYR A 278 16.15 -5.73 -4.58
CA TYR A 278 17.58 -6.05 -4.48
C TYR A 278 18.44 -4.84 -4.08
N GLN A 279 18.25 -3.67 -4.72
CA GLN A 279 19.01 -2.47 -4.36
C GLN A 279 18.68 -1.99 -2.94
N LYS A 280 17.41 -2.07 -2.51
CA LYS A 280 17.03 -1.76 -1.12
C LYS A 280 17.75 -2.71 -0.15
N PHE A 281 17.67 -4.01 -0.39
CA PHE A 281 18.29 -5.03 0.44
C PHE A 281 19.80 -4.82 0.59
N ILE A 282 20.55 -4.67 -0.51
CA ILE A 282 22.02 -4.50 -0.46
C ILE A 282 22.45 -3.22 0.28
N ARG A 283 21.61 -2.16 0.26
CA ARG A 283 21.90 -0.93 1.01
C ARG A 283 21.75 -1.11 2.52
N ILE A 284 20.83 -1.96 2.94
CA ILE A 284 20.49 -2.18 4.35
C ILE A 284 21.38 -3.29 4.93
N VAL A 285 21.50 -4.39 4.18
CA VAL A 285 22.23 -5.60 4.53
C VAL A 285 23.48 -5.63 3.68
N SER A 286 24.63 -5.29 4.26
CA SER A 286 25.90 -5.64 3.62
C SER A 286 25.96 -7.16 3.49
N THR A 287 26.54 -7.69 2.42
CA THR A 287 26.63 -9.15 2.21
C THR A 287 27.27 -9.87 3.40
N ASP A 288 28.07 -9.17 4.21
CA ASP A 288 28.70 -9.69 5.42
C ASP A 288 27.73 -9.82 6.61
N SER A 289 26.64 -9.04 6.66
CA SER A 289 25.67 -9.08 7.76
C SER A 289 24.60 -10.18 7.62
N LEU A 290 24.52 -10.86 6.48
CA LEU A 290 23.70 -12.08 6.33
C LEU A 290 24.34 -13.24 7.11
N PRO A 291 23.66 -13.82 8.12
CA PRO A 291 24.20 -14.94 8.89
C PRO A 291 24.39 -16.21 8.05
N ASP A 292 25.44 -16.99 8.36
CA ASP A 292 25.83 -18.19 7.60
C ASP A 292 24.74 -19.28 7.61
N ASP A 293 24.08 -19.49 8.74
CA ASP A 293 22.99 -20.45 8.90
C ASP A 293 21.77 -20.06 8.08
N ILE A 294 21.45 -18.76 8.06
CA ILE A 294 20.37 -18.19 7.26
C ILE A 294 20.66 -18.29 5.77
N ALA A 295 21.88 -17.96 5.33
CA ALA A 295 22.29 -18.10 3.93
C ALA A 295 22.16 -19.56 3.46
N ASN A 296 22.62 -20.52 4.27
CA ASN A 296 22.48 -21.94 3.96
C ASN A 296 21.01 -22.37 3.90
N LYS A 297 20.15 -21.84 4.77
CA LYS A 297 18.70 -22.14 4.76
C LYS A 297 18.05 -21.68 3.46
N ILE A 298 18.29 -20.43 3.05
CA ILE A 298 17.73 -19.88 1.81
C ILE A 298 18.25 -20.66 0.60
N ALA A 299 19.56 -20.93 0.54
CA ALA A 299 20.17 -21.67 -0.56
C ALA A 299 19.68 -23.12 -0.70
N ARG A 300 19.17 -23.73 0.39
CA ARG A 300 18.59 -25.09 0.37
C ARG A 300 17.15 -25.14 -0.15
N GLN A 301 16.44 -24.02 -0.12
CA GLN A 301 15.03 -23.93 -0.54
C GLN A 301 14.83 -22.66 -1.39
N PRO A 302 15.55 -22.50 -2.51
CA PRO A 302 15.50 -21.28 -3.31
C PRO A 302 14.09 -20.96 -3.84
N GLU A 303 13.26 -21.97 -4.06
CA GLU A 303 11.87 -21.84 -4.49
C GLU A 303 10.95 -21.18 -3.46
N HIS A 304 11.36 -21.09 -2.20
CA HIS A 304 10.58 -20.46 -1.12
C HIS A 304 10.87 -18.97 -0.96
N TYR A 305 11.88 -18.42 -1.65
CA TYR A 305 12.34 -17.06 -1.40
C TYR A 305 12.40 -16.23 -2.69
N PRO A 306 12.20 -14.90 -2.59
CA PRO A 306 12.44 -13.99 -3.70
C PRO A 306 13.87 -14.14 -4.26
N GLY A 307 14.01 -14.11 -5.58
CA GLY A 307 15.29 -14.37 -6.26
C GLY A 307 16.44 -13.46 -5.82
N PHE A 308 16.15 -12.24 -5.34
CA PHE A 308 17.18 -11.34 -4.83
C PHE A 308 17.79 -11.82 -3.50
N LEU A 309 16.99 -12.46 -2.61
CA LEU A 309 17.50 -13.07 -1.38
C LEU A 309 18.26 -14.35 -1.68
N VAL A 310 17.78 -15.16 -2.64
CA VAL A 310 18.49 -16.35 -3.12
C VAL A 310 19.88 -15.97 -3.65
N ALA A 311 19.96 -14.94 -4.50
CA ALA A 311 21.23 -14.46 -5.04
C ALA A 311 22.21 -14.00 -3.94
N ALA A 312 21.70 -13.30 -2.91
CA ALA A 312 22.51 -12.87 -1.76
C ALA A 312 23.00 -14.05 -0.91
N ALA A 313 22.13 -15.02 -0.65
CA ALA A 313 22.45 -16.23 0.09
C ALA A 313 23.50 -17.08 -0.62
N GLU A 314 23.35 -17.29 -1.93
CA GLU A 314 24.35 -18.00 -2.73
C GLU A 314 25.70 -17.28 -2.74
N ALA A 315 25.71 -15.94 -2.83
CA ALA A 315 26.94 -15.16 -2.75
C ALA A 315 27.64 -15.35 -1.40
N LYS A 316 26.90 -15.33 -0.29
CA LYS A 316 27.43 -15.62 1.05
C LYS A 316 27.97 -17.05 1.14
N CYS A 317 27.23 -18.05 0.67
CA CYS A 317 27.68 -19.45 0.66
C CYS A 317 28.96 -19.63 -0.16
N ARG A 318 29.09 -18.98 -1.33
CA ARG A 318 30.34 -18.98 -2.12
C ARG A 318 31.50 -18.39 -1.34
N ASN A 319 31.29 -17.29 -0.61
CA ASN A 319 32.33 -16.67 0.22
C ASN A 319 32.75 -17.58 1.40
N ILE A 320 31.79 -18.28 2.04
CA ILE A 320 32.08 -19.25 3.12
C ILE A 320 32.93 -20.42 2.61
N VAL A 321 32.65 -20.93 1.41
CA VAL A 321 33.46 -22.00 0.80
C VAL A 321 34.82 -21.46 0.40
N ALA A 322 34.88 -20.30 -0.27
CA ALA A 322 36.12 -19.68 -0.72
C ALA A 322 37.09 -19.38 0.42
N SER A 323 36.59 -18.96 1.59
CA SER A 323 37.42 -18.71 2.77
C SER A 323 38.04 -19.98 3.37
N LYS A 324 37.48 -21.16 3.08
CA LYS A 324 38.00 -22.47 3.52
C LYS A 324 38.89 -23.15 2.48
N ILE A 325 38.93 -22.65 1.23
CA ILE A 325 39.77 -23.21 0.18
C ILE A 325 41.23 -22.87 0.48
N VAL A 326 42.03 -23.89 0.78
CA VAL A 326 43.49 -23.76 0.83
C VAL A 326 44.00 -23.49 -0.58
N LYS A 327 44.84 -22.48 -0.75
CA LYS A 327 45.35 -22.11 -2.07
C LYS A 327 46.15 -23.27 -2.66
N VAL A 328 45.91 -23.59 -3.93
CA VAL A 328 46.62 -24.69 -4.63
C VAL A 328 48.14 -24.56 -4.52
N GLY A 329 48.67 -23.32 -4.52
CA GLY A 329 50.10 -23.08 -4.31
C GLY A 329 50.64 -23.48 -2.92
N GLU A 330 49.82 -23.40 -1.87
CA GLU A 330 50.19 -23.87 -0.53
C GLU A 330 50.19 -25.39 -0.44
N ILE A 331 49.21 -26.04 -1.08
CA ILE A 331 49.17 -27.50 -1.23
C ILE A 331 50.38 -27.98 -2.03
N ALA A 332 50.65 -27.36 -3.19
CA ALA A 332 51.79 -27.71 -4.03
C ALA A 332 53.15 -27.53 -3.32
N ARG A 333 53.28 -26.52 -2.45
CA ARG A 333 54.47 -26.31 -1.62
C ARG A 333 54.59 -27.37 -0.51
N ARG A 334 53.49 -27.66 0.19
CA ARG A 334 53.44 -28.68 1.26
C ARG A 334 53.76 -30.07 0.71
N ASP A 335 53.19 -30.41 -0.44
CA ASP A 335 53.26 -31.74 -1.05
C ASP A 335 54.39 -31.86 -2.08
N LYS A 336 55.26 -30.83 -2.18
CA LYS A 336 56.47 -30.83 -3.02
C LYS A 336 56.21 -31.13 -4.49
N TRP A 337 55.05 -30.74 -5.04
CA TRP A 337 54.64 -31.07 -6.42
C TRP A 337 55.65 -30.63 -7.49
N PHE A 338 56.47 -29.62 -7.20
CA PHE A 338 57.46 -29.05 -8.13
C PHE A 338 58.89 -29.05 -7.57
N SER A 339 59.21 -29.94 -6.63
CA SER A 339 60.59 -30.08 -6.14
C SER A 339 61.39 -30.92 -7.12
N THR A 340 62.22 -30.28 -7.95
CA THR A 340 63.36 -30.89 -8.64
C THR A 340 64.62 -30.82 -7.80
#